data_AF-A0A816C2I1-F1
#
_entry.id   AF-A0A816C2I1-F1
#
_cell.length_a   1.000
_cell.length_b   1.000
_cell.length_c   1.000
_cell.angle_alpha   90.00
_cell.angle_beta   90.00
_cell.angle_gamma   90.00
#
_symmetry.space_group_name_H-M   'P 1'
#
loop_
_entity.id
_entity.type
_entity.pdbx_description
1 polymer ?
#
loop_
_entity_poly.entity_id
_entity_poly.type
_entity_poly.pdbx_seq_one_letter_code
_entity_poly.pdbx_strand_id
1 'polypeptide(L)'
;MEQPESNPTFCTNNCGFYGSSQFEGMCSKCFREQVNRSYSTGRTNSCTSFYSSSNLSVTSPNILEDEVGTDNVISPIENDNSKEELKQENHTSPLLHVASAPTISTTFDSPTKNDTDIVESSSLSASPINSSNVEKKKRNRCTWETCNKKLGLTGFDCRCGGQFCSLHRYANEHNCTFDYKEHGQNEIRKNMPVVQAERMAGFDDVGVFFSDNFGADNNNEFDNENDLNRASIKKKFKMFIREFHINNLFIYREMLRRNYNSRRYWIDIELRHLSDYDDNLCDHLKKQPAELLPLFEEAAKEVADEITRPRPDDDVDMHDIQIMLMNDAHPLHLRHLKSEYVSKLVKTVGIVIAASSVRTKASHIAVQCRSCRNVISNIKVKPGLEGYAMPRKCNSVTQPGQPPCPLDPYFVMPDKCQCIDFQILKLQEAPEFVPHGEMPKHIQLYCDRNLVDRAMPGNKITLVGIYCIKRNVAMGKMNGKEKSSVGTRQPYVRVLGIRIDTDGVGRSSAQTLTTAEEEEFVRFSHSSDVYETIANSIAPSIYGASDVKKAVAC
;
A
#
# COMPACT_ATOMS: atom_id res chain seq x y z
N MET A 1 22.32 25.43 -55.37
CA MET A 1 22.86 24.05 -55.43
C MET A 1 21.71 23.12 -55.12
N GLU A 2 21.10 22.59 -56.17
CA GLU A 2 20.11 21.51 -56.07
C GLU A 2 20.82 20.26 -55.53
N GLN A 3 20.26 19.64 -54.48
CA GLN A 3 20.67 18.30 -54.06
C GLN A 3 19.98 17.27 -54.97
N PRO A 4 20.67 16.21 -55.41
CA PRO A 4 20.07 15.22 -56.29
C PRO A 4 19.06 14.36 -55.53
N GLU A 5 17.84 14.26 -56.06
CA GLU A 5 16.81 13.33 -55.60
C GLU A 5 17.28 11.88 -55.80
N SER A 6 17.72 11.24 -54.72
CA SER A 6 17.96 9.80 -54.71
C SER A 6 16.62 9.06 -54.66
N ASN A 7 16.29 8.33 -55.72
CA ASN A 7 15.13 7.45 -55.76
C ASN A 7 15.08 6.54 -54.52
N PRO A 8 13.94 6.43 -53.81
CA PRO A 8 13.87 5.70 -52.56
C PRO A 8 14.04 4.19 -52.81
N THR A 9 15.11 3.62 -52.23
CA THR A 9 15.43 2.19 -52.35
C THR A 9 14.61 1.38 -51.34
N PHE A 10 14.12 0.22 -51.79
CA PHE A 10 13.38 -0.69 -50.90
C PHE A 10 14.33 -1.36 -49.90
N CYS A 11 13.79 -1.70 -48.73
CA CYS A 11 14.48 -2.39 -47.66
C CYS A 11 15.10 -3.69 -48.17
N THR A 12 16.37 -3.91 -47.86
CA THR A 12 17.15 -5.11 -48.21
C THR A 12 16.51 -6.43 -47.75
N ASN A 13 15.69 -6.41 -46.71
CA ASN A 13 14.91 -7.58 -46.24
C ASN A 13 13.58 -7.79 -46.99
N ASN A 14 13.33 -7.07 -48.09
CA ASN A 14 12.14 -7.18 -48.94
C ASN A 14 10.80 -7.13 -48.18
N CYS A 15 10.73 -6.34 -47.12
CA CYS A 15 9.53 -6.19 -46.30
C CYS A 15 8.51 -5.18 -46.85
N GLY A 16 8.75 -4.64 -48.06
CA GLY A 16 7.86 -3.68 -48.74
C GLY A 16 7.98 -2.22 -48.26
N PHE A 17 8.88 -1.92 -47.33
CA PHE A 17 9.15 -0.56 -46.85
C PHE A 17 10.47 -0.02 -47.40
N TYR A 18 10.66 1.29 -47.43
CA TYR A 18 11.91 1.92 -47.89
C TYR A 18 13.04 1.76 -46.86
N GLY A 19 14.23 1.46 -47.38
CA GLY A 19 15.46 1.39 -46.62
C GLY A 19 16.20 2.72 -46.63
N SER A 20 17.07 2.94 -45.65
CA SER A 20 17.97 4.11 -45.65
C SER A 20 19.41 3.65 -45.48
N SER A 21 20.36 4.42 -46.01
CA SER A 21 21.80 4.14 -45.86
C SER A 21 22.26 4.16 -44.40
N GLN A 22 21.60 4.94 -43.53
CA GLN A 22 21.89 4.99 -42.10
C GLN A 22 21.53 3.69 -41.36
N PHE A 23 20.60 2.90 -41.90
CA PHE A 23 20.20 1.59 -41.36
C PHE A 23 20.67 0.44 -42.27
N GLU A 24 21.84 0.59 -42.90
CA GLU A 24 22.44 -0.44 -43.79
C GLU A 24 21.49 -0.89 -44.93
N GLY A 25 20.69 0.03 -45.48
CA GLY A 25 19.71 -0.27 -46.52
C GLY A 25 18.45 -1.00 -46.02
N MET A 26 18.28 -1.17 -44.71
CA MET A 26 17.08 -1.74 -44.09
C MET A 26 16.09 -0.67 -43.63
N CYS A 27 14.83 -1.07 -43.42
CA CYS A 27 13.87 -0.25 -42.71
C CYS A 27 14.09 -0.33 -41.19
N SER A 28 13.63 0.68 -40.46
CA SER A 28 13.81 0.79 -39.01
C SER A 28 13.31 -0.43 -38.21
N LYS A 29 12.27 -1.11 -38.69
CA LYS A 29 11.72 -2.32 -38.06
C LYS A 29 12.64 -3.54 -38.25
N CYS A 30 13.08 -3.79 -39.48
CA CYS A 30 13.99 -4.88 -39.81
C CYS A 30 15.37 -4.71 -39.15
N PHE A 31 15.87 -3.48 -39.11
CA PHE A 31 17.15 -3.17 -38.45
C PHE A 31 17.10 -3.47 -36.95
N ARG A 32 16.01 -3.06 -36.26
CA ARG A 32 15.83 -3.31 -34.82
C ARG A 32 15.70 -4.81 -34.50
N GLU A 33 15.04 -5.56 -35.38
CA GLU A 33 14.90 -7.01 -35.25
C GLU A 33 16.23 -7.74 -35.45
N GLN A 34 17.05 -7.28 -36.39
CA GLN A 34 18.42 -7.79 -36.59
C GLN A 34 19.32 -7.53 -35.39
N VAL A 35 19.31 -6.31 -34.83
CA VAL A 35 20.07 -5.96 -33.62
C VAL A 35 19.65 -6.83 -32.44
N ASN A 36 18.34 -7.02 -32.23
CA ASN A 36 17.85 -7.88 -31.15
C ASN A 36 18.27 -9.35 -31.34
N ARG A 37 18.38 -9.82 -32.59
CA ARG A 37 18.81 -11.18 -32.90
C ARG A 37 20.30 -11.38 -32.64
N SER A 38 21.15 -10.41 -32.95
CA SER A 38 22.59 -10.46 -32.65
C SER A 38 22.90 -10.40 -31.15
N TYR A 39 22.08 -9.75 -30.34
CA TYR A 39 22.21 -9.83 -28.86
C TYR A 39 21.83 -11.21 -28.28
N SER A 40 21.03 -12.01 -29.00
CA SER A 40 20.51 -13.28 -28.50
C SER A 40 21.37 -14.51 -28.80
N THR A 41 22.29 -14.43 -29.77
CA THR A 41 23.13 -15.56 -30.22
C THR A 41 24.57 -15.54 -29.69
N GLY A 42 24.98 -14.51 -28.95
CA GLY A 42 26.33 -14.37 -28.41
C GLY A 42 26.56 -15.06 -27.06
N ARG A 43 26.32 -16.37 -26.92
CA ARG A 43 26.84 -17.16 -25.77
C ARG A 43 26.81 -18.68 -26.00
N THR A 44 27.73 -19.22 -26.80
CA THR A 44 28.32 -20.57 -26.60
C THR A 44 29.65 -20.74 -27.36
N ASN A 45 30.68 -21.12 -26.58
CA ASN A 45 31.93 -21.87 -26.87
C ASN A 45 33.08 -21.29 -27.73
N SER A 46 34.16 -20.99 -26.98
CA SER A 46 35.60 -21.30 -27.13
C SER A 46 36.24 -21.46 -28.52
N CYS A 47 37.33 -20.70 -28.77
CA CYS A 47 38.71 -21.22 -28.84
C CYS A 47 39.78 -20.17 -29.30
N THR A 48 40.97 -20.32 -28.73
CA THR A 48 42.33 -20.12 -29.31
C THR A 48 42.85 -18.74 -29.78
N SER A 49 43.87 -18.29 -29.04
CA SER A 49 45.23 -17.89 -29.47
C SER A 49 45.42 -16.90 -30.64
N PHE A 50 46.04 -15.74 -30.36
CA PHE A 50 47.46 -15.46 -30.68
C PHE A 50 47.90 -14.00 -30.38
N TYR A 51 49.06 -13.89 -29.69
CA TYR A 51 50.06 -12.81 -29.55
C TYR A 51 49.58 -11.39 -29.08
N SER A 52 50.28 -10.66 -28.21
CA SER A 52 51.74 -10.51 -28.01
C SER A 52 52.12 -10.14 -26.58
N SER A 53 53.33 -10.56 -26.23
CA SER A 53 54.06 -10.33 -24.99
C SER A 53 54.53 -8.89 -24.79
N SER A 54 54.53 -8.43 -23.54
CA SER A 54 55.57 -7.54 -23.01
C SER A 54 55.69 -7.75 -21.50
N ASN A 55 56.84 -8.31 -21.10
CA ASN A 55 57.29 -8.46 -19.72
C ASN A 55 57.67 -7.10 -19.12
N LEU A 56 57.33 -6.88 -17.85
CA LEU A 56 58.31 -6.35 -16.90
C LEU A 56 57.95 -6.77 -15.46
N SER A 57 58.87 -7.47 -14.84
CA SER A 57 58.89 -7.90 -13.44
C SER A 57 59.95 -7.09 -12.70
N VAL A 58 59.63 -6.48 -11.56
CA VAL A 58 60.59 -6.23 -10.48
C VAL A 58 59.90 -6.40 -9.12
N THR A 59 60.66 -7.05 -8.24
CA THR A 59 60.39 -7.59 -6.91
C THR A 59 60.58 -6.60 -5.74
N SER A 60 59.76 -6.78 -4.68
CA SER A 60 60.05 -6.61 -3.22
C SER A 60 60.36 -5.19 -2.68
N PRO A 61 60.35 -4.90 -1.34
CA PRO A 61 60.24 -5.79 -0.15
C PRO A 61 59.34 -5.30 1.03
N ASN A 62 59.26 -6.16 2.05
CA ASN A 62 58.84 -5.90 3.45
C ASN A 62 59.75 -4.88 4.17
N ILE A 63 59.18 -4.07 5.09
CA ILE A 63 59.85 -3.52 6.30
C ILE A 63 58.84 -3.46 7.46
N LEU A 64 59.33 -3.81 8.65
CA LEU A 64 58.72 -3.91 10.00
C LEU A 64 58.87 -2.60 10.82
N GLU A 65 58.30 -2.64 12.04
CA GLU A 65 58.52 -1.75 13.23
C GLU A 65 57.69 -0.45 13.23
N ASP A 66 57.08 0.05 14.30
CA ASP A 66 56.97 -0.30 15.74
C ASP A 66 55.84 0.61 16.31
N GLU A 67 54.86 0.10 17.07
CA GLU A 67 54.69 0.22 18.54
C GLU A 67 54.26 1.60 19.11
N VAL A 68 53.54 1.51 20.25
CA VAL A 68 53.03 2.55 21.17
C VAL A 68 51.69 3.21 20.77
N GLY A 69 50.63 3.23 21.59
CA GLY A 69 50.41 2.81 22.98
C GLY A 69 49.07 3.37 23.46
N THR A 70 48.32 2.56 24.19
CA THR A 70 46.97 2.76 24.74
C THR A 70 46.94 3.65 25.98
N ASP A 71 45.79 4.33 26.17
CA ASP A 71 45.02 4.60 27.39
C ASP A 71 45.75 5.00 28.70
N ASN A 72 45.32 6.08 29.37
CA ASN A 72 44.28 6.04 30.44
C ASN A 72 44.25 7.24 31.42
N VAL A 73 43.01 7.64 31.76
CA VAL A 73 42.43 8.21 33.01
C VAL A 73 42.85 9.62 33.55
N ILE A 74 41.82 10.43 33.85
CA ILE A 74 41.50 11.14 35.14
C ILE A 74 40.88 12.54 34.91
N SER A 75 39.60 12.70 35.27
CA SER A 75 38.92 13.94 35.71
C SER A 75 39.02 14.08 37.25
N PRO A 76 38.55 15.15 37.97
CA PRO A 76 37.82 16.37 37.60
C PRO A 76 38.33 17.66 38.33
N ILE A 77 37.83 18.86 37.96
CA ILE A 77 37.84 20.05 38.86
C ILE A 77 36.52 20.85 38.68
N GLU A 78 35.94 21.19 39.82
CA GLU A 78 34.71 21.95 40.10
C GLU A 78 34.85 23.48 39.85
N ASN A 79 33.74 24.18 39.60
CA ASN A 79 33.33 25.41 40.31
C ASN A 79 32.07 26.08 39.71
N ASP A 80 30.94 25.89 40.39
CA ASP A 80 30.09 26.87 41.08
C ASP A 80 29.78 28.31 40.56
N ASN A 81 28.48 28.62 40.75
CA ASN A 81 27.81 29.93 41.04
C ASN A 81 27.61 30.93 39.87
N SER A 82 26.49 31.65 39.71
CA SER A 82 25.35 31.99 40.60
C SER A 82 24.20 32.71 39.85
N LYS A 83 22.98 32.51 40.39
CA LYS A 83 21.73 33.30 40.48
C LYS A 83 21.57 34.70 39.85
N GLU A 84 20.29 35.00 39.49
CA GLU A 84 19.45 36.23 39.66
C GLU A 84 18.59 36.48 38.40
N GLU A 85 17.35 36.99 38.37
CA GLU A 85 16.24 37.22 39.31
C GLU A 85 15.01 37.63 38.44
N LEU A 86 13.82 37.59 39.04
CA LEU A 86 12.51 37.89 38.43
C LEU A 86 12.34 39.33 37.93
N LYS A 87 11.51 39.52 36.89
CA LYS A 87 10.53 40.65 36.83
C LYS A 87 9.21 40.21 36.20
N GLN A 88 8.13 40.45 36.94
CA GLN A 88 6.73 40.47 36.52
C GLN A 88 6.40 41.83 35.90
N GLU A 89 5.57 41.88 34.85
CA GLU A 89 4.65 42.99 34.60
C GLU A 89 3.30 42.49 34.04
N ASN A 90 2.23 43.15 34.48
CA ASN A 90 0.81 42.87 34.25
C ASN A 90 0.24 43.67 33.06
N HIS A 91 -1.00 43.31 32.67
CA HIS A 91 -1.97 44.07 31.84
C HIS A 91 -1.68 44.04 30.33
N THR A 92 -2.61 43.89 29.38
CA THR A 92 -4.06 44.14 29.33
C THR A 92 -4.61 43.52 28.04
N SER A 93 -5.84 43.04 28.02
CA SER A 93 -6.60 42.70 26.81
C SER A 93 -7.11 43.96 26.09
N PRO A 94 -7.42 43.84 24.78
CA PRO A 94 -8.72 44.31 24.33
C PRO A 94 -9.42 43.35 23.34
N LEU A 95 -10.75 43.30 23.49
CA LEU A 95 -11.74 42.84 22.51
C LEU A 95 -12.02 43.96 21.48
N LEU A 96 -12.33 43.61 20.22
CA LEU A 96 -13.63 43.85 19.53
C LEU A 96 -13.53 43.91 17.98
N HIS A 97 -14.70 43.62 17.37
CA HIS A 97 -15.18 43.81 15.99
C HIS A 97 -14.92 42.67 14.98
N VAL A 98 -15.92 41.84 14.60
CA VAL A 98 -17.24 42.05 13.95
C VAL A 98 -17.13 42.48 12.47
N ALA A 99 -17.47 41.56 11.55
CA ALA A 99 -18.28 41.74 10.34
C ALA A 99 -18.26 40.40 9.55
N SER A 100 -19.36 39.65 9.39
CA SER A 100 -20.55 39.83 8.52
C SER A 100 -20.49 38.92 7.28
N ALA A 101 -21.49 38.04 7.17
CA ALA A 101 -21.81 37.22 5.99
C ALA A 101 -22.52 38.02 4.88
N PRO A 102 -22.67 37.44 3.69
CA PRO A 102 -24.02 37.21 3.13
C PRO A 102 -24.14 35.80 2.51
N THR A 103 -25.17 34.98 2.80
CA THR A 103 -26.55 34.91 2.29
C THR A 103 -26.71 34.54 0.80
N ILE A 104 -26.92 33.23 0.59
CA ILE A 104 -27.98 32.52 -0.18
C ILE A 104 -28.62 33.20 -1.40
N SER A 105 -28.69 32.47 -2.52
CA SER A 105 -29.84 32.47 -3.44
C SER A 105 -30.03 31.09 -4.06
N THR A 106 -31.23 30.54 -3.86
CA THR A 106 -31.80 29.30 -4.42
C THR A 106 -32.60 29.58 -5.69
N THR A 107 -33.13 28.50 -6.30
CA THR A 107 -34.19 28.39 -7.33
C THR A 107 -33.66 28.12 -8.76
N PHE A 108 -34.28 27.31 -9.63
CA PHE A 108 -35.24 26.19 -9.58
C PHE A 108 -35.28 25.62 -11.02
N ASP A 109 -35.52 24.31 -11.12
CA ASP A 109 -36.25 23.58 -12.18
C ASP A 109 -35.74 23.33 -13.62
N SER A 110 -36.13 22.14 -14.09
CA SER A 110 -35.81 21.44 -15.36
C SER A 110 -36.89 21.76 -16.45
N PRO A 111 -37.15 20.97 -17.54
CA PRO A 111 -36.43 19.90 -18.27
C PRO A 111 -36.52 20.01 -19.83
N THR A 112 -36.05 18.94 -20.52
CA THR A 112 -36.29 18.48 -21.93
C THR A 112 -35.26 18.93 -22.99
N LYS A 113 -34.73 18.12 -23.94
CA LYS A 113 -35.19 16.90 -24.65
C LYS A 113 -34.00 16.16 -25.33
N ASN A 114 -34.14 14.83 -25.41
CA ASN A 114 -33.74 13.85 -26.45
C ASN A 114 -32.40 13.96 -27.22
N ASP A 115 -31.62 12.87 -27.20
CA ASP A 115 -31.62 11.89 -28.30
C ASP A 115 -31.01 10.54 -27.88
N THR A 116 -31.55 9.51 -28.53
CA THR A 116 -31.35 8.06 -28.36
C THR A 116 -30.06 7.56 -29.02
N ASP A 117 -29.46 6.49 -28.48
CA ASP A 117 -29.23 5.26 -29.26
C ASP A 117 -28.83 4.06 -28.37
N ILE A 118 -29.46 2.93 -28.71
CA ILE A 118 -29.42 1.61 -28.08
C ILE A 118 -28.48 0.74 -28.90
N VAL A 119 -27.59 -0.03 -28.26
CA VAL A 119 -27.12 -1.31 -28.83
C VAL A 119 -27.04 -2.37 -27.73
N GLU A 120 -27.75 -3.46 -28.00
CA GLU A 120 -27.97 -4.63 -27.18
C GLU A 120 -26.74 -5.50 -26.91
N SER A 121 -26.78 -6.08 -25.72
CA SER A 121 -26.15 -7.32 -25.29
C SER A 121 -26.77 -8.56 -25.96
N SER A 122 -25.95 -9.56 -26.29
CA SER A 122 -26.42 -10.95 -26.32
C SER A 122 -25.29 -11.96 -26.09
N SER A 123 -25.28 -12.53 -24.90
CA SER A 123 -24.66 -13.81 -24.56
C SER A 123 -25.73 -14.91 -24.66
N LEU A 124 -25.48 -15.98 -25.42
CA LEU A 124 -26.30 -17.19 -25.39
C LEU A 124 -25.45 -18.41 -25.04
N SER A 125 -25.88 -19.05 -23.96
CA SER A 125 -25.45 -20.33 -23.42
C SER A 125 -26.00 -21.50 -24.24
N ALA A 126 -25.16 -22.51 -24.45
CA ALA A 126 -25.52 -23.78 -25.05
C ALA A 126 -25.92 -24.81 -23.97
N SER A 127 -26.90 -25.67 -24.29
CA SER A 127 -27.11 -27.02 -23.74
C SER A 127 -28.27 -27.75 -24.46
N PRO A 128 -28.32 -29.10 -24.44
CA PRO A 128 -28.48 -29.94 -25.64
C PRO A 128 -29.80 -30.72 -25.69
N ILE A 129 -30.08 -31.45 -26.79
CA ILE A 129 -30.66 -32.82 -26.80
C ILE A 129 -30.56 -33.44 -28.21
N ASN A 130 -30.39 -34.77 -28.19
CA ASN A 130 -30.13 -35.75 -29.24
C ASN A 130 -31.34 -36.14 -30.13
N SER A 131 -30.99 -36.58 -31.35
CA SER A 131 -31.55 -37.70 -32.14
C SER A 131 -32.78 -37.52 -33.08
N SER A 132 -32.46 -37.67 -34.37
CA SER A 132 -33.12 -38.45 -35.45
C SER A 132 -34.55 -38.12 -35.90
N ASN A 133 -34.72 -37.57 -37.12
CA ASN A 133 -35.20 -38.35 -38.28
C ASN A 133 -35.13 -37.55 -39.59
N VAL A 134 -34.86 -38.24 -40.70
CA VAL A 134 -34.86 -37.73 -42.08
C VAL A 134 -36.31 -37.69 -42.59
N GLU A 135 -36.77 -36.59 -43.25
CA GLU A 135 -37.65 -36.66 -44.44
C GLU A 135 -38.01 -35.29 -45.09
N LYS A 136 -37.91 -35.28 -46.43
CA LYS A 136 -38.60 -34.46 -47.46
C LYS A 136 -38.42 -32.93 -47.46
N LYS A 137 -37.77 -32.41 -48.52
CA LYS A 137 -37.66 -30.97 -48.86
C LYS A 137 -39.05 -30.30 -48.85
N LYS A 138 -39.30 -29.48 -47.83
CA LYS A 138 -40.52 -28.65 -47.73
C LYS A 138 -40.54 -27.63 -48.87
N ARG A 139 -41.73 -27.42 -49.43
CA ARG A 139 -42.00 -26.44 -50.49
C ARG A 139 -42.03 -25.06 -49.83
N ASN A 140 -41.20 -24.10 -50.26
CA ASN A 140 -41.14 -22.76 -49.68
C ASN A 140 -42.37 -21.92 -50.07
N ARG A 141 -43.51 -22.18 -49.44
CA ARG A 141 -44.80 -21.55 -49.74
C ARG A 141 -45.65 -21.48 -48.48
N CYS A 142 -46.48 -20.44 -48.39
CA CYS A 142 -47.43 -20.27 -47.30
C CYS A 142 -48.29 -21.52 -47.14
N THR A 143 -48.32 -22.09 -45.94
CA THR A 143 -49.04 -23.32 -45.62
C THR A 143 -50.54 -23.13 -45.47
N TRP A 144 -51.04 -21.89 -45.55
CA TRP A 144 -52.47 -21.61 -45.55
C TRP A 144 -53.10 -21.98 -46.90
N GLU A 145 -54.15 -22.81 -46.86
CA GLU A 145 -54.73 -23.49 -48.03
C GLU A 145 -55.18 -22.52 -49.15
N THR A 146 -55.61 -21.31 -48.78
CA THR A 146 -56.10 -20.30 -49.72
C THR A 146 -55.04 -19.29 -50.16
N CYS A 147 -53.86 -19.25 -49.51
CA CYS A 147 -52.84 -18.25 -49.80
C CYS A 147 -51.81 -18.72 -50.83
N ASN A 148 -51.24 -19.93 -50.64
CA ASN A 148 -50.26 -20.55 -51.54
C ASN A 148 -49.15 -19.61 -52.08
N LYS A 149 -48.81 -18.54 -51.35
CA LYS A 149 -47.82 -17.53 -51.76
C LYS A 149 -46.42 -18.07 -51.54
N LYS A 150 -45.55 -18.03 -52.57
CA LYS A 150 -44.16 -18.51 -52.48
C LYS A 150 -43.40 -17.68 -51.44
N LEU A 151 -42.78 -18.35 -50.48
CA LEU A 151 -41.98 -17.72 -49.42
C LEU A 151 -40.50 -17.81 -49.81
N GLY A 152 -39.78 -16.71 -49.62
CA GLY A 152 -38.31 -16.69 -49.74
C GLY A 152 -37.65 -17.19 -48.46
N LEU A 153 -36.41 -16.75 -48.19
CA LEU A 153 -35.76 -16.97 -46.88
C LEU A 153 -36.46 -16.27 -45.70
N THR A 154 -37.46 -15.42 -45.97
CA THR A 154 -38.17 -14.58 -45.00
C THR A 154 -39.57 -15.09 -44.62
N GLY A 155 -39.77 -16.42 -44.66
CA GLY A 155 -41.00 -17.03 -44.14
C GLY A 155 -41.07 -16.94 -42.62
N PHE A 156 -42.27 -16.70 -42.07
CA PHE A 156 -42.48 -16.70 -40.63
C PHE A 156 -42.90 -18.09 -40.16
N ASP A 157 -42.14 -18.66 -39.23
CA ASP A 157 -42.45 -19.95 -38.63
C ASP A 157 -43.45 -19.77 -37.49
N CYS A 158 -44.57 -20.48 -37.55
CA CYS A 158 -45.52 -20.55 -36.44
C CYS A 158 -45.25 -21.81 -35.60
N ARG A 159 -45.56 -21.77 -34.30
CA ARG A 159 -45.40 -22.91 -33.38
C ARG A 159 -46.31 -24.10 -33.72
N CYS A 160 -47.29 -23.93 -34.60
CA CYS A 160 -48.05 -25.05 -35.19
C CYS A 160 -47.29 -25.81 -36.30
N GLY A 161 -46.06 -25.41 -36.63
CA GLY A 161 -45.16 -26.13 -37.55
C GLY A 161 -45.22 -25.70 -39.03
N GLY A 162 -46.02 -24.68 -39.36
CA GLY A 162 -46.16 -24.13 -40.72
C GLY A 162 -45.34 -22.85 -40.96
N GLN A 163 -45.00 -22.59 -42.23
CA GLN A 163 -44.37 -21.33 -42.66
C GLN A 163 -45.41 -20.44 -43.35
N PHE A 164 -45.51 -19.19 -42.93
CA PHE A 164 -46.54 -18.26 -43.38
C PHE A 164 -45.94 -16.98 -43.96
N CYS A 165 -46.70 -16.30 -44.83
CA CYS A 165 -46.35 -14.97 -45.32
C CYS A 165 -46.63 -13.90 -44.25
N SER A 166 -46.19 -12.66 -44.47
CA SER A 166 -46.43 -11.54 -43.55
C SER A 166 -47.89 -11.31 -43.19
N LEU A 167 -48.82 -11.63 -44.10
CA LEU A 167 -50.28 -11.49 -43.92
C LEU A 167 -50.96 -12.68 -43.25
N HIS A 168 -50.24 -13.77 -42.98
CA HIS A 168 -50.76 -14.93 -42.25
C HIS A 168 -49.85 -15.30 -41.08
N ARG A 169 -49.05 -14.32 -40.62
CA ARG A 169 -48.08 -14.49 -39.53
C ARG A 169 -48.78 -14.68 -38.20
N TYR A 170 -49.92 -14.01 -38.00
CA TYR A 170 -50.62 -14.03 -36.72
C TYR A 170 -51.47 -15.30 -36.58
N ALA A 171 -51.52 -15.85 -35.36
CA ALA A 171 -52.23 -17.08 -35.03
C ALA A 171 -53.75 -17.03 -35.30
N ASN A 172 -54.30 -15.82 -35.49
CA ASN A 172 -55.72 -15.61 -35.79
C ASN A 172 -56.01 -15.64 -37.31
N GLU A 173 -54.98 -15.49 -38.14
CA GLU A 173 -55.11 -15.41 -39.61
C GLU A 173 -54.93 -16.77 -40.29
N HIS A 174 -54.45 -17.76 -39.54
CA HIS A 174 -54.48 -19.17 -39.92
C HIS A 174 -55.16 -19.93 -38.79
N ASN A 175 -55.78 -21.07 -39.07
CA ASN A 175 -56.41 -21.91 -38.06
C ASN A 175 -55.34 -22.62 -37.20
N CYS A 176 -54.66 -21.84 -36.35
CA CYS A 176 -53.55 -22.27 -35.55
C CYS A 176 -54.02 -23.26 -34.49
N THR A 177 -53.50 -24.48 -34.54
CA THR A 177 -53.81 -25.54 -33.57
C THR A 177 -53.02 -25.43 -32.27
N PHE A 178 -52.13 -24.45 -32.15
CA PHE A 178 -51.25 -24.30 -31.00
C PHE A 178 -51.85 -23.34 -29.96
N ASP A 179 -52.04 -23.83 -28.73
CA ASP A 179 -52.60 -23.05 -27.63
C ASP A 179 -51.51 -22.17 -26.97
N TYR A 180 -51.41 -20.93 -27.45
CA TYR A 180 -50.51 -19.92 -26.89
C TYR A 180 -50.87 -19.51 -25.46
N LYS A 181 -52.14 -19.66 -25.05
CA LYS A 181 -52.62 -19.24 -23.74
C LYS A 181 -52.15 -20.20 -22.66
N GLU A 182 -52.29 -21.50 -22.90
CA GLU A 182 -51.80 -22.53 -21.96
C GLU A 182 -50.27 -22.52 -21.86
N HIS A 183 -49.58 -22.38 -23.01
CA HIS A 183 -48.12 -22.29 -23.02
C HIS A 183 -47.60 -21.08 -22.24
N GLY A 184 -48.20 -19.90 -22.44
CA GLY A 184 -47.84 -18.68 -21.72
C GLY A 184 -48.09 -18.82 -20.21
N GLN A 185 -49.20 -19.43 -19.81
CA GLN A 185 -49.48 -19.71 -18.40
C GLN A 185 -48.46 -20.65 -17.76
N ASN A 186 -47.99 -21.68 -18.48
CA ASN A 186 -46.98 -22.59 -17.96
C ASN A 186 -45.59 -21.96 -17.89
N GLU A 187 -45.22 -21.06 -18.80
CA GLU A 187 -43.98 -20.28 -18.69
C GLU A 187 -44.02 -19.29 -17.52
N ILE A 188 -45.14 -18.61 -17.30
CA ILE A 188 -45.33 -17.73 -16.14
C ILE A 188 -45.28 -18.52 -14.84
N ARG A 189 -45.92 -19.69 -14.77
CA ARG A 189 -45.84 -20.58 -13.59
C ARG A 189 -44.42 -21.05 -13.28
N LYS A 190 -43.63 -21.37 -14.32
CA LYS A 190 -42.22 -21.77 -14.13
C LYS A 190 -41.34 -20.61 -13.65
N ASN A 191 -41.63 -19.39 -14.10
CA ASN A 191 -40.83 -18.21 -13.80
C ASN A 191 -41.34 -17.41 -12.59
N MET A 192 -42.41 -17.83 -11.92
CA MET A 192 -42.90 -17.16 -10.73
C MET A 192 -42.01 -17.55 -9.53
N PRO A 193 -41.21 -16.61 -8.98
CA PRO A 193 -40.42 -16.90 -7.80
C PRO A 193 -41.36 -17.13 -6.62
N VAL A 194 -41.20 -18.25 -5.94
CA VAL A 194 -42.00 -18.58 -4.75
C VAL A 194 -41.62 -17.58 -3.65
N VAL A 195 -42.56 -16.70 -3.29
CA VAL A 195 -42.43 -15.82 -2.12
C VAL A 195 -42.61 -16.70 -0.89
N GLN A 196 -41.53 -17.30 -0.42
CA GLN A 196 -41.46 -17.83 0.93
C GLN A 196 -41.22 -16.66 1.88
N ALA A 197 -42.13 -16.46 2.83
CA ALA A 197 -41.86 -15.58 3.96
C ALA A 197 -40.63 -16.11 4.70
N GLU A 198 -39.69 -15.21 5.02
CA GLU A 198 -38.58 -15.53 5.91
C GLU A 198 -39.15 -16.05 7.23
N ARG A 199 -38.97 -17.34 7.48
CA ARG A 199 -39.04 -17.88 8.84
C ARG A 199 -37.94 -17.14 9.61
N MET A 200 -38.32 -16.39 10.64
CA MET A 200 -37.38 -15.77 11.59
C MET A 200 -36.57 -16.86 12.31
N ALA A 201 -35.55 -17.40 11.63
CA ALA A 201 -34.48 -18.18 12.24
C ALA A 201 -33.41 -17.18 12.70
N GLY A 202 -33.78 -16.36 13.68
CA GLY A 202 -32.92 -15.35 14.31
C GLY A 202 -33.13 -15.29 15.81
N PHE A 203 -33.66 -16.35 16.42
CA PHE A 203 -33.85 -16.45 17.86
C PHE A 203 -32.67 -17.13 18.60
N ASP A 204 -31.65 -17.59 17.85
CA ASP A 204 -30.58 -18.46 18.39
C ASP A 204 -29.17 -17.85 18.33
N ASP A 205 -28.99 -16.56 18.03
CA ASP A 205 -27.72 -15.89 18.35
C ASP A 205 -27.84 -15.34 19.78
N VAL A 206 -27.80 -16.25 20.74
CA VAL A 206 -27.60 -15.91 22.15
C VAL A 206 -26.22 -15.26 22.21
N GLY A 207 -26.19 -13.92 22.17
CA GLY A 207 -24.98 -13.17 22.44
C GLY A 207 -24.40 -13.68 23.75
N VAL A 208 -23.20 -14.25 23.70
CA VAL A 208 -22.52 -14.70 24.91
C VAL A 208 -22.02 -13.44 25.62
N PHE A 209 -22.87 -12.87 26.47
CA PHE A 209 -22.52 -11.74 27.32
C PHE A 209 -21.83 -12.28 28.56
N PHE A 210 -20.51 -12.17 28.63
CA PHE A 210 -19.78 -12.38 29.87
C PHE A 210 -19.93 -11.12 30.73
N SER A 211 -20.58 -11.27 31.88
CA SER A 211 -20.44 -10.31 32.98
C SER A 211 -19.32 -10.81 33.89
N ASP A 212 -18.22 -10.06 33.98
CA ASP A 212 -17.08 -10.32 34.89
C ASP A 212 -17.48 -10.09 36.36
N ASN A 213 -18.41 -10.90 36.89
CA ASN A 213 -18.95 -10.70 38.23
C ASN A 213 -18.55 -11.77 39.26
N PHE A 214 -17.76 -12.77 38.88
CA PHE A 214 -17.17 -13.71 39.84
C PHE A 214 -15.77 -14.09 39.38
N GLY A 215 -14.76 -13.68 40.17
CA GLY A 215 -13.46 -14.34 40.14
C GLY A 215 -13.67 -15.77 40.59
N ALA A 216 -13.69 -16.71 39.65
CA ALA A 216 -13.82 -18.13 39.93
C ALA A 216 -12.77 -18.87 39.11
N ASP A 217 -11.83 -19.45 39.86
CA ASP A 217 -10.89 -20.47 39.46
C ASP A 217 -11.56 -21.47 38.50
N ASN A 218 -11.15 -21.46 37.23
CA ASN A 218 -11.53 -22.47 36.27
C ASN A 218 -10.27 -22.99 35.57
N ASN A 219 -10.05 -24.29 35.76
CA ASN A 219 -8.88 -25.12 35.46
C ASN A 219 -8.54 -25.26 33.95
N ASN A 220 -8.36 -24.14 33.24
CA ASN A 220 -7.65 -24.07 31.96
C ASN A 220 -6.42 -23.17 32.14
N GLU A 221 -5.48 -23.58 33.00
CA GLU A 221 -4.36 -22.74 33.47
C GLU A 221 -3.41 -22.27 32.35
N PHE A 222 -3.29 -22.99 31.22
CA PHE A 222 -2.30 -22.65 30.19
C PHE A 222 -2.72 -21.54 29.20
N ASP A 223 -4.00 -21.43 28.83
CA ASP A 223 -4.48 -20.37 27.93
C ASP A 223 -4.88 -19.10 28.70
N ASN A 224 -5.36 -19.25 29.94
CA ASN A 224 -5.79 -18.12 30.77
C ASN A 224 -4.61 -17.23 31.23
N GLU A 225 -3.44 -17.78 31.56
CA GLU A 225 -2.29 -16.96 31.98
C GLU A 225 -1.80 -16.02 30.88
N ASN A 226 -1.77 -16.49 29.63
CA ASN A 226 -1.33 -15.69 28.50
C ASN A 226 -2.29 -14.55 28.19
N ASP A 227 -3.61 -14.79 28.25
CA ASP A 227 -4.61 -13.76 28.02
C ASP A 227 -4.66 -12.74 29.18
N LEU A 228 -4.50 -13.18 30.43
CA LEU A 228 -4.33 -12.30 31.58
C LEU A 228 -3.07 -11.44 31.45
N ASN A 229 -1.97 -12.00 30.94
CA ASN A 229 -0.73 -11.27 30.69
C ASN A 229 -0.91 -10.22 29.56
N ARG A 230 -1.56 -10.58 28.45
CA ARG A 230 -1.86 -9.65 27.34
C ARG A 230 -2.74 -8.49 27.80
N ALA A 231 -3.78 -8.77 28.57
CA ALA A 231 -4.66 -7.75 29.14
C ALA A 231 -3.91 -6.85 30.13
N SER A 232 -3.03 -7.42 30.95
CA SER A 232 -2.19 -6.68 31.89
C SER A 232 -1.20 -5.75 31.17
N ILE A 233 -0.55 -6.23 30.11
CA ILE A 233 0.33 -5.43 29.26
C ILE A 233 -0.44 -4.28 28.59
N LYS A 234 -1.64 -4.55 28.06
CA LYS A 234 -2.52 -3.51 27.49
C LYS A 234 -2.85 -2.44 28.53
N LYS A 235 -3.20 -2.83 29.76
CA LYS A 235 -3.45 -1.90 30.88
C LYS A 235 -2.22 -1.05 31.19
N LYS A 236 -1.01 -1.63 31.20
CA LYS A 236 0.23 -0.87 31.39
C LYS A 236 0.46 0.17 30.30
N PHE A 237 0.28 -0.19 29.02
CA PHE A 237 0.36 0.79 27.92
C PHE A 237 -0.68 1.90 28.04
N LYS A 238 -1.90 1.56 28.47
CA LYS A 238 -2.97 2.53 28.73
C LYS A 238 -2.57 3.52 29.84
N MET A 239 -2.01 3.02 30.95
CA MET A 239 -1.53 3.88 32.05
C MET A 239 -0.37 4.75 31.61
N PHE A 240 0.57 4.23 30.84
CA PHE A 240 1.69 5.00 30.29
C PHE A 240 1.21 6.24 29.49
N ILE A 241 0.28 6.08 28.53
CA ILE A 241 -0.24 7.22 27.75
C ILE A 241 -0.96 8.25 28.65
N ARG A 242 -1.58 7.78 29.73
CA ARG A 242 -2.40 8.60 30.63
C ARG A 242 -1.58 9.38 31.67
N GLU A 243 -0.55 8.74 32.23
CA GLU A 243 0.16 9.19 33.42
C GLU A 243 1.54 9.77 33.13
N PHE A 244 2.15 9.42 31.98
CA PHE A 244 3.47 9.91 31.63
C PHE A 244 3.46 11.44 31.45
N HIS A 245 4.34 12.10 32.19
CA HIS A 245 4.48 13.54 32.19
C HIS A 245 5.96 13.92 32.27
N ILE A 246 6.33 15.03 31.63
CA ILE A 246 7.64 15.65 31.76
C ILE A 246 7.37 17.08 32.23
N ASN A 247 8.03 17.52 33.30
CA ASN A 247 7.87 18.88 33.84
C ASN A 247 6.39 19.25 34.08
N ASN A 248 5.59 18.32 34.63
CA ASN A 248 4.14 18.43 34.86
C ASN A 248 3.25 18.54 33.62
N LEU A 249 3.78 18.36 32.41
CA LEU A 249 3.02 18.36 31.16
C LEU A 249 2.78 16.92 30.66
N PHE A 250 1.53 16.59 30.38
CA PHE A 250 1.13 15.28 29.84
C PHE A 250 1.27 15.27 28.31
N ILE A 251 2.50 15.07 27.84
CA ILE A 251 2.87 15.19 26.41
C ILE A 251 1.99 14.30 25.51
N TYR A 252 1.89 13.00 25.83
CA TYR A 252 1.19 12.05 24.97
C TYR A 252 -0.32 12.26 24.98
N ARG A 253 -0.90 12.63 26.12
CA ARG A 253 -2.32 12.93 26.24
C ARG A 253 -2.73 14.14 25.40
N GLU A 254 -1.97 15.24 25.53
CA GLU A 254 -2.23 16.46 24.77
C GLU A 254 -1.98 16.27 23.28
N MET A 255 -0.90 15.54 22.92
CA MET A 255 -0.61 15.21 21.53
C MET A 255 -1.72 14.36 20.91
N LEU A 256 -2.23 13.35 21.62
CA LEU A 256 -3.33 12.51 21.16
C LEU A 256 -4.60 13.34 20.93
N ARG A 257 -4.97 14.21 21.89
CA ARG A 257 -6.13 15.10 21.79
C ARG A 257 -6.01 16.06 20.61
N ARG A 258 -4.86 16.71 20.47
CA ARG A 258 -4.57 17.66 19.37
C ARG A 258 -4.65 16.98 18.02
N ASN A 259 -4.05 15.81 17.90
CA ASN A 259 -4.01 15.04 16.65
C ASN A 259 -5.39 14.53 16.28
N TYR A 260 -6.14 14.00 17.26
CA TYR A 260 -7.51 13.52 17.03
C TYR A 260 -8.44 14.64 16.55
N ASN A 261 -8.42 15.81 17.22
CA ASN A 261 -9.21 16.98 16.81
C ASN A 261 -8.82 17.49 15.40
N SER A 262 -7.57 17.28 15.00
CA SER A 262 -7.07 17.63 13.66
C SER A 262 -7.29 16.54 12.62
N ARG A 263 -8.05 15.47 12.94
CA ARG A 263 -8.27 14.27 12.11
C ARG A 263 -6.96 13.58 11.68
N ARG A 264 -5.93 13.66 12.53
CA ARG A 264 -4.65 12.97 12.37
C ARG A 264 -4.61 11.80 13.36
N TYR A 265 -4.81 10.58 12.87
CA TYR A 265 -4.90 9.39 13.73
C TYR A 265 -3.54 8.72 13.99
N TRP A 266 -2.56 9.50 14.45
CA TRP A 266 -1.25 8.96 14.80
C TRP A 266 -0.62 9.69 16.00
N ILE A 267 0.30 9.02 16.67
CA ILE A 267 1.05 9.55 17.80
C ILE A 267 2.52 9.11 17.72
N ASP A 268 3.45 10.05 17.92
CA ASP A 268 4.88 9.77 18.01
C ASP A 268 5.27 9.46 19.47
N ILE A 269 5.85 8.29 19.71
CA ILE A 269 6.27 7.86 21.04
C ILE A 269 7.77 7.63 21.06
N GLU A 270 8.45 8.26 22.00
CA GLU A 270 9.88 8.06 22.21
C GLU A 270 10.13 6.85 23.11
N LEU A 271 11.02 5.95 22.68
CA LEU A 271 11.34 4.75 23.45
C LEU A 271 12.04 5.06 24.78
N ARG A 272 12.75 6.19 24.90
CA ARG A 272 13.38 6.61 26.16
C ARG A 272 12.34 6.76 27.26
N HIS A 273 11.28 7.53 26.96
CA HIS A 273 10.15 7.75 27.86
C HIS A 273 9.49 6.45 28.33
N LEU A 274 9.42 5.44 27.45
CA LEU A 274 8.87 4.14 27.82
C LEU A 274 9.81 3.37 28.76
N SER A 275 11.14 3.45 28.54
CA SER A 275 12.15 2.89 29.45
C SER A 275 12.05 3.52 30.83
N ASP A 276 11.95 4.86 30.87
CA ASP A 276 11.88 5.62 32.13
C ASP A 276 10.65 5.25 32.98
N TYR A 277 9.54 4.84 32.34
CA TYR A 277 8.32 4.42 33.03
C TYR A 277 8.34 2.93 33.44
N ASP A 278 8.64 2.03 32.49
CA ASP A 278 8.75 0.58 32.76
C ASP A 278 9.78 -0.06 31.80
N ASP A 279 10.98 -0.30 32.32
CA ASP A 279 12.08 -0.95 31.59
C ASP A 279 11.69 -2.35 31.08
N ASN A 280 10.93 -3.12 31.86
CA ASN A 280 10.54 -4.47 31.44
C ASN A 280 9.64 -4.40 30.21
N LEU A 281 8.67 -3.47 30.22
CA LEU A 281 7.76 -3.25 29.10
C LEU A 281 8.52 -2.81 27.85
N CYS A 282 9.51 -1.91 28.01
CA CYS A 282 10.36 -1.46 26.92
C CYS A 282 11.19 -2.62 26.33
N ASP A 283 11.75 -3.49 27.17
CA ASP A 283 12.54 -4.64 26.72
C ASP A 283 11.70 -5.70 26.01
N HIS A 284 10.48 -5.94 26.48
CA HIS A 284 9.50 -6.76 25.78
C HIS A 284 9.17 -6.17 24.40
N LEU A 285 8.96 -4.85 24.31
CA LEU A 285 8.69 -4.17 23.04
C LEU A 285 9.85 -4.27 22.06
N LYS A 286 11.11 -4.17 22.53
CA LYS A 286 12.31 -4.35 21.69
C LYS A 286 12.43 -5.79 21.16
N LYS A 287 12.09 -6.79 21.98
CA LYS A 287 12.20 -8.23 21.64
C LYS A 287 11.07 -8.71 20.72
N GLN A 288 9.82 -8.34 20.99
CA GLN A 288 8.63 -8.80 20.28
C GLN A 288 7.69 -7.64 19.87
N PRO A 289 8.15 -6.70 19.01
CA PRO A 289 7.35 -5.55 18.63
C PRO A 289 6.08 -5.91 17.83
N ALA A 290 6.11 -7.00 17.03
CA ALA A 290 5.00 -7.35 16.14
C ALA A 290 3.70 -7.73 16.88
N GLU A 291 3.80 -8.29 18.08
CA GLU A 291 2.65 -8.72 18.89
C GLU A 291 2.20 -7.65 19.88
N LEU A 292 3.12 -6.82 20.36
CA LEU A 292 2.86 -5.78 21.34
C LEU A 292 2.31 -4.49 20.71
N LEU A 293 2.72 -4.15 19.49
CA LEU A 293 2.22 -2.96 18.80
C LEU A 293 0.69 -2.94 18.61
N PRO A 294 0.03 -4.03 18.17
CA PRO A 294 -1.44 -4.05 18.12
C PRO A 294 -2.10 -3.79 19.47
N LEU A 295 -1.55 -4.35 20.57
CA LEU A 295 -2.06 -4.10 21.92
C LEU A 295 -1.87 -2.63 22.32
N PHE A 296 -0.77 -2.02 21.89
CA PHE A 296 -0.49 -0.62 22.14
C PHE A 296 -1.44 0.29 21.34
N GLU A 297 -1.71 -0.02 20.07
CA GLU A 297 -2.70 0.70 19.24
C GLU A 297 -4.12 0.58 19.83
N GLU A 298 -4.49 -0.60 20.35
CA GLU A 298 -5.76 -0.81 21.05
C GLU A 298 -5.85 0.01 22.35
N ALA A 299 -4.77 0.06 23.14
CA ALA A 299 -4.71 0.90 24.34
C ALA A 299 -4.83 2.40 24.00
N ALA A 300 -4.15 2.87 22.94
CA ALA A 300 -4.25 4.25 22.47
C ALA A 300 -5.66 4.58 21.98
N LYS A 301 -6.34 3.64 21.30
CA LYS A 301 -7.75 3.71 20.93
C LYS A 301 -8.63 3.99 22.14
N GLU A 302 -8.51 3.18 23.19
CA GLU A 302 -9.31 3.34 24.42
C GLU A 302 -9.08 4.70 25.10
N VAL A 303 -7.82 5.14 25.19
CA VAL A 303 -7.48 6.43 25.80
C VAL A 303 -8.02 7.60 24.97
N ALA A 304 -7.94 7.52 23.64
CA ALA A 304 -8.51 8.53 22.77
C ALA A 304 -10.04 8.62 22.91
N ASP A 305 -10.71 7.49 23.11
CA ASP A 305 -12.16 7.46 23.36
C ASP A 305 -12.53 8.17 24.66
N GLU A 306 -11.81 7.93 25.75
CA GLU A 306 -12.02 8.60 27.03
C GLU A 306 -11.81 10.12 26.94
N ILE A 307 -10.78 10.57 26.22
CA ILE A 307 -10.40 12.00 26.15
C ILE A 307 -11.32 12.80 25.24
N THR A 308 -11.83 12.19 24.17
CA THR A 308 -12.59 12.90 23.13
C THR A 308 -14.09 12.95 23.41
N ARG A 309 -14.57 12.32 24.50
CA ARG A 309 -15.97 12.45 24.92
C ARG A 309 -16.20 13.83 25.58
N PRO A 310 -17.19 14.63 25.14
CA PRO A 310 -18.21 14.40 24.10
C PRO A 310 -17.69 14.70 22.68
N ARG A 311 -17.93 13.78 21.75
CA ARG A 311 -17.68 14.01 20.32
C ARG A 311 -18.87 14.77 19.71
N PRO A 312 -18.65 15.58 18.66
CA PRO A 312 -19.74 16.04 17.81
C PRO A 312 -20.47 14.82 17.20
N ASP A 313 -21.79 14.93 17.02
CA ASP A 313 -22.70 13.82 16.66
C ASP A 313 -22.36 13.11 15.32
N ASP A 314 -21.51 13.70 14.48
CA ASP A 314 -21.13 13.15 13.17
C ASP A 314 -20.14 11.96 13.23
N ASP A 315 -19.40 11.77 14.33
CA ASP A 315 -18.33 10.75 14.46
C ASP A 315 -18.67 9.66 15.50
N VAL A 316 -19.65 8.81 15.18
CA VAL A 316 -20.07 7.67 16.03
C VAL A 316 -18.99 6.57 16.06
N ASP A 317 -18.31 6.33 14.93
CA ASP A 317 -17.30 5.28 14.79
C ASP A 317 -15.88 5.78 15.09
N MET A 318 -15.20 5.08 16.00
CA MET A 318 -13.86 5.45 16.45
C MET A 318 -12.77 4.86 15.55
N HIS A 319 -11.98 5.74 14.96
CA HIS A 319 -10.90 5.41 14.03
C HIS A 319 -9.71 4.73 14.73
N ASP A 320 -9.01 3.85 14.03
CA ASP A 320 -7.79 3.21 14.53
C ASP A 320 -6.62 4.20 14.57
N ILE A 321 -5.82 4.14 15.64
CA ILE A 321 -4.71 5.07 15.86
C ILE A 321 -3.39 4.35 15.57
N GLN A 322 -2.56 4.95 14.73
CA GLN A 322 -1.23 4.44 14.41
C GLN A 322 -0.21 4.97 15.42
N ILE A 323 0.56 4.06 16.03
CA ILE A 323 1.68 4.44 16.88
C ILE A 323 2.96 4.46 16.05
N MET A 324 3.65 5.60 16.11
CA MET A 324 4.95 5.80 15.49
C MET A 324 6.02 5.79 16.59
N LEU A 325 7.08 5.01 16.39
CA LEU A 325 8.14 4.85 17.39
C LEU A 325 9.38 5.65 16.99
N MET A 326 9.91 6.41 17.95
CA MET A 326 11.16 7.15 17.85
C MET A 326 12.17 6.54 18.80
N ASN A 327 13.36 6.24 18.29
CA ASN A 327 14.44 5.67 19.06
C ASN A 327 15.70 6.50 18.81
N ASP A 328 16.27 7.05 19.87
CA ASP A 328 17.49 7.84 19.79
C ASP A 328 18.76 7.04 20.11
N ALA A 329 18.66 5.72 20.25
CA ALA A 329 19.82 4.85 20.27
C ALA A 329 20.70 5.04 19.02
N HIS A 330 21.95 4.58 19.08
CA HIS A 330 22.87 4.61 17.94
C HIS A 330 22.28 3.81 16.74
N PRO A 331 22.30 4.37 15.52
CA PRO A 331 21.78 3.68 14.35
C PRO A 331 22.69 2.52 13.93
N LEU A 332 22.08 1.39 13.56
CA LEU A 332 22.79 0.24 13.00
C LEU A 332 23.02 0.44 11.48
N HIS A 333 24.23 0.14 11.01
CA HIS A 333 24.53 0.11 9.58
C HIS A 333 23.84 -1.07 8.88
N LEU A 334 23.49 -0.89 7.61
CA LEU A 334 22.77 -1.91 6.84
C LEU A 334 23.58 -3.21 6.69
N ARG A 335 24.91 -3.12 6.68
CA ARG A 335 25.83 -4.27 6.64
C ARG A 335 25.81 -5.13 7.90
N HIS A 336 25.47 -4.54 9.04
CA HIS A 336 25.40 -5.23 10.34
C HIS A 336 24.02 -5.86 10.60
N LEU A 337 23.07 -5.70 9.69
CA LEU A 337 21.72 -6.26 9.81
C LEU A 337 21.71 -7.77 9.50
N LYS A 338 22.14 -8.56 10.49
CA LYS A 338 22.23 -10.03 10.45
C LYS A 338 20.94 -10.71 10.94
N SER A 339 20.90 -12.03 10.83
CA SER A 339 19.77 -12.88 11.26
C SER A 339 19.38 -12.73 12.73
N GLU A 340 20.31 -12.31 13.60
CA GLU A 340 20.08 -12.09 15.04
C GLU A 340 19.06 -10.99 15.35
N TYR A 341 18.88 -10.05 14.41
CA TYR A 341 17.96 -8.92 14.52
C TYR A 341 16.59 -9.20 13.89
N VAL A 342 16.36 -10.40 13.34
CA VAL A 342 15.06 -10.77 12.75
C VAL A 342 13.97 -10.73 13.81
N SER A 343 12.84 -10.12 13.46
CA SER A 343 11.67 -9.89 14.30
C SER A 343 11.91 -8.96 15.50
N LYS A 344 13.06 -8.28 15.58
CA LYS A 344 13.37 -7.28 16.62
C LYS A 344 13.26 -5.86 16.08
N LEU A 345 13.16 -4.91 17.00
CA LEU A 345 13.20 -3.49 16.68
C LEU A 345 14.64 -3.08 16.30
N VAL A 346 14.80 -2.42 15.16
CA VAL A 346 16.08 -1.91 14.67
C VAL A 346 15.95 -0.44 14.28
N LYS A 347 17.00 0.33 14.53
CA LYS A 347 17.18 1.68 14.00
C LYS A 347 18.25 1.63 12.93
N THR A 348 17.97 2.16 11.74
CA THR A 348 18.93 2.20 10.64
C THR A 348 18.87 3.53 9.92
N VAL A 349 19.99 3.96 9.35
CA VAL A 349 20.10 5.21 8.58
C VAL A 349 20.48 4.88 7.14
N GLY A 350 19.96 5.66 6.20
CA GLY A 350 20.32 5.53 4.78
C GLY A 350 19.64 6.56 3.90
N ILE A 351 19.86 6.46 2.59
CA ILE A 351 19.28 7.33 1.58
C ILE A 351 18.19 6.57 0.82
N VAL A 352 17.01 7.18 0.66
CA VAL A 352 15.95 6.58 -0.15
C VAL A 352 16.33 6.69 -1.63
N ILE A 353 16.38 5.58 -2.37
CA ILE A 353 16.74 5.58 -3.80
C ILE A 353 15.53 5.52 -4.72
N ALA A 354 14.45 4.92 -4.24
CA ALA A 354 13.24 4.73 -5.03
C ALA A 354 12.03 4.58 -4.10
N ALA A 355 10.91 5.12 -4.56
CA ALA A 355 9.60 4.93 -3.96
C ALA A 355 8.68 4.28 -4.99
N SER A 356 7.97 3.24 -4.58
CA SER A 356 6.85 2.69 -5.35
C SER A 356 5.68 3.67 -5.32
N SER A 357 4.79 3.59 -6.32
CA SER A 357 3.47 4.19 -6.20
C SER A 357 2.73 3.61 -4.98
N VAL A 358 1.87 4.43 -4.39
CA VAL A 358 0.97 4.02 -3.32
C VAL A 358 0.05 2.91 -3.82
N ARG A 359 -0.15 1.88 -2.98
CA ARG A 359 -1.05 0.77 -3.26
C ARG A 359 -1.92 0.50 -2.04
N THR A 360 -3.05 -0.15 -2.28
CA THR A 360 -4.01 -0.44 -1.24
C THR A 360 -3.87 -1.89 -0.76
N LYS A 361 -3.82 -2.10 0.56
CA LYS A 361 -3.84 -3.40 1.23
C LYS A 361 -5.06 -3.49 2.13
N ALA A 362 -5.75 -4.62 2.13
CA ALA A 362 -6.84 -4.87 3.08
C ALA A 362 -6.30 -5.09 4.51
N SER A 363 -6.81 -4.32 5.47
CA SER A 363 -6.59 -4.52 6.92
C SER A 363 -7.59 -5.53 7.48
N HIS A 364 -8.87 -5.37 7.13
CA HIS A 364 -9.93 -6.33 7.43
C HIS A 364 -10.55 -6.82 6.12
N ILE A 365 -10.64 -8.14 5.97
CA ILE A 365 -11.31 -8.76 4.83
C ILE A 365 -12.64 -9.38 5.27
N ALA A 366 -13.62 -9.31 4.39
CA ALA A 366 -14.85 -10.05 4.50
C ALA A 366 -14.88 -11.10 3.39
N VAL A 367 -15.21 -12.35 3.74
CA VAL A 367 -15.27 -13.45 2.78
C VAL A 367 -16.66 -14.07 2.79
N GLN A 368 -17.14 -14.45 1.61
CA GLN A 368 -18.43 -15.11 1.45
C GLN A 368 -18.25 -16.46 0.75
N CYS A 369 -18.95 -17.48 1.25
CA CYS A 369 -18.98 -18.80 0.61
C CYS A 369 -19.86 -18.76 -0.65
N ARG A 370 -19.38 -19.30 -1.77
CA ARG A 370 -20.14 -19.39 -3.03
C ARG A 370 -21.35 -20.31 -2.94
N SER A 371 -21.26 -21.38 -2.14
CA SER A 371 -22.30 -22.43 -2.09
C SER A 371 -23.37 -22.18 -1.04
N CYS A 372 -22.98 -21.89 0.21
CA CYS A 372 -23.93 -21.66 1.30
C CYS A 372 -24.19 -20.17 1.59
N ARG A 373 -23.51 -19.24 0.90
CA ARG A 373 -23.61 -17.78 1.10
C ARG A 373 -23.25 -17.29 2.50
N ASN A 374 -22.72 -18.15 3.37
CA ASN A 374 -22.24 -17.76 4.68
C ASN A 374 -21.14 -16.70 4.55
N VAL A 375 -21.29 -15.60 5.30
CA VAL A 375 -20.36 -14.47 5.30
C VAL A 375 -19.57 -14.50 6.60
N ILE A 376 -18.25 -14.49 6.49
CA ILE A 376 -17.34 -14.25 7.61
C ILE A 376 -16.77 -12.85 7.42
N SER A 377 -17.26 -11.90 8.20
CA SER A 377 -16.78 -10.51 8.23
C SER A 377 -15.64 -10.33 9.24
N ASN A 378 -14.94 -9.19 9.13
CA ASN A 378 -13.94 -8.72 10.10
C ASN A 378 -12.74 -9.66 10.33
N ILE A 379 -12.28 -10.35 9.28
CA ILE A 379 -11.04 -11.12 9.37
C ILE A 379 -9.86 -10.15 9.33
N LYS A 380 -9.15 -10.00 10.45
CA LYS A 380 -7.95 -9.15 10.57
C LYS A 380 -6.77 -9.79 9.84
N VAL A 381 -6.22 -9.07 8.86
CA VAL A 381 -5.03 -9.48 8.10
C VAL A 381 -3.78 -9.00 8.83
N LYS A 382 -2.78 -9.88 8.95
CA LYS A 382 -1.51 -9.49 9.58
C LYS A 382 -0.82 -8.37 8.78
N PRO A 383 -0.23 -7.37 9.46
CA PRO A 383 0.47 -6.28 8.81
C PRO A 383 1.77 -6.76 8.12
N GLY A 384 2.28 -5.97 7.17
CA GLY A 384 3.50 -6.28 6.41
C GLY A 384 3.23 -6.86 5.02
N LEU A 385 4.20 -7.54 4.43
CA LEU A 385 4.09 -8.11 3.08
C LEU A 385 3.59 -9.57 3.06
N GLU A 386 2.98 -10.01 4.15
CA GLU A 386 2.36 -11.33 4.27
C GLU A 386 0.92 -11.32 3.70
N GLY A 387 0.58 -12.37 2.98
CA GLY A 387 -0.77 -12.62 2.48
C GLY A 387 -1.61 -13.39 3.49
N TYR A 388 -2.94 -13.33 3.34
CA TYR A 388 -3.85 -14.14 4.15
C TYR A 388 -4.14 -15.47 3.45
N ALA A 389 -3.95 -16.58 4.16
CA ALA A 389 -4.30 -17.90 3.65
C ALA A 389 -5.80 -18.15 3.84
N MET A 390 -6.53 -18.26 2.74
CA MET A 390 -7.97 -18.46 2.77
C MET A 390 -8.32 -19.85 3.35
N PRO A 391 -9.34 -19.95 4.23
CA PRO A 391 -9.81 -21.23 4.74
C PRO A 391 -10.24 -22.17 3.60
N ARG A 392 -9.73 -23.40 3.60
CA ARG A 392 -10.00 -24.42 2.57
C ARG A 392 -11.42 -25.02 2.67
N LYS A 393 -12.02 -24.98 3.87
CA LYS A 393 -13.31 -25.59 4.19
C LYS A 393 -14.29 -24.54 4.68
N CYS A 394 -15.56 -24.67 4.29
CA CYS A 394 -16.62 -23.82 4.81
C CYS A 394 -16.94 -24.18 6.28
N ASN A 395 -17.22 -23.16 7.11
CA ASN A 395 -17.61 -23.35 8.51
C ASN A 395 -19.14 -23.52 8.70
N SER A 396 -19.93 -23.40 7.63
CA SER A 396 -21.38 -23.54 7.74
C SER A 396 -21.73 -24.99 8.10
N VAL A 397 -22.49 -25.17 9.17
CA VAL A 397 -23.11 -26.46 9.50
C VAL A 397 -24.01 -26.86 8.34
N THR A 398 -23.74 -28.02 7.74
CA THR A 398 -24.52 -28.53 6.63
C THR A 398 -25.96 -28.79 7.09
N GLN A 399 -26.93 -28.04 6.58
CA GLN A 399 -28.33 -28.36 6.82
C GLN A 399 -28.67 -29.74 6.20
N PRO A 400 -29.51 -30.56 6.85
CA PRO A 400 -29.86 -31.88 6.34
C PRO A 400 -30.52 -31.75 4.96
N GLY A 401 -29.89 -32.35 3.94
CA GLY A 401 -30.37 -32.34 2.54
C GLY A 401 -29.56 -31.46 1.58
N GLN A 402 -28.63 -30.63 2.05
CA GLN A 402 -27.77 -29.82 1.18
C GLN A 402 -26.40 -30.48 0.98
N PRO A 403 -25.85 -30.54 -0.25
CA PRO A 403 -24.50 -31.05 -0.46
C PRO A 403 -23.47 -30.17 0.29
N PRO A 404 -22.39 -30.77 0.84
CA PRO A 404 -21.34 -30.01 1.49
C PRO A 404 -20.70 -29.03 0.51
N CYS A 405 -20.23 -27.90 1.03
CA CYS A 405 -19.55 -26.89 0.22
C CYS A 405 -18.27 -27.48 -0.40
N PRO A 406 -17.92 -27.10 -1.65
CA PRO A 406 -16.70 -27.54 -2.32
C PRO A 406 -15.47 -27.01 -1.59
N LEU A 407 -14.30 -27.56 -1.94
CA LEU A 407 -13.01 -27.09 -1.44
C LEU A 407 -12.73 -25.66 -1.97
N ASP A 408 -12.16 -24.79 -1.13
CA ASP A 408 -11.96 -23.36 -1.40
C ASP A 408 -13.23 -22.62 -1.83
N PRO A 409 -14.32 -22.69 -1.06
CA PRO A 409 -15.60 -22.15 -1.51
C PRO A 409 -15.70 -20.63 -1.34
N TYR A 410 -14.78 -20.02 -0.59
CA TYR A 410 -14.86 -18.61 -0.26
C TYR A 410 -14.35 -17.72 -1.39
N PHE A 411 -14.93 -16.53 -1.51
CA PHE A 411 -14.36 -15.40 -2.26
C PHE A 411 -14.38 -14.14 -1.39
N VAL A 412 -13.49 -13.19 -1.69
CA VAL A 412 -13.41 -11.92 -0.97
C VAL A 412 -14.52 -10.98 -1.46
N MET A 413 -15.27 -10.38 -0.54
CA MET A 413 -16.27 -9.36 -0.85
C MET A 413 -15.64 -7.97 -0.73
N PRO A 414 -15.35 -7.26 -1.83
CA PRO A 414 -14.67 -5.97 -1.80
C PRO A 414 -15.47 -4.91 -1.02
N ASP A 415 -16.80 -4.94 -1.10
CA ASP A 415 -17.70 -3.93 -0.51
C ASP A 415 -17.62 -3.84 1.02
N LYS A 416 -17.26 -4.94 1.68
CA LYS A 416 -17.15 -5.02 3.15
C LYS A 416 -15.69 -5.10 3.64
N CYS A 417 -14.72 -4.90 2.75
CA CYS A 417 -13.31 -4.88 3.13
C CYS A 417 -12.89 -3.48 3.58
N GLN A 418 -12.08 -3.42 4.64
CA GLN A 418 -11.41 -2.19 5.05
C GLN A 418 -9.99 -2.19 4.51
N CYS A 419 -9.64 -1.09 3.88
CA CYS A 419 -8.42 -0.93 3.12
C CYS A 419 -7.55 0.16 3.73
N ILE A 420 -6.23 -0.06 3.72
CA ILE A 420 -5.22 0.89 4.14
C ILE A 420 -4.21 1.08 3.01
N ASP A 421 -3.63 2.26 2.93
CA ASP A 421 -2.56 2.54 1.98
C ASP A 421 -1.23 2.00 2.49
N PHE A 422 -0.44 1.50 1.56
CA PHE A 422 0.93 1.08 1.81
C PHE A 422 1.83 1.46 0.64
N GLN A 423 3.11 1.65 0.96
CA GLN A 423 4.14 2.01 0.01
C GLN A 423 5.40 1.18 0.27
N ILE A 424 6.14 0.92 -0.81
CA ILE A 424 7.43 0.26 -0.74
C ILE A 424 8.51 1.29 -1.07
N LEU A 425 9.45 1.49 -0.16
CA LEU A 425 10.63 2.30 -0.40
C LEU A 425 11.86 1.41 -0.53
N LYS A 426 12.88 1.89 -1.23
CA LYS A 426 14.21 1.26 -1.26
C LYS A 426 15.18 2.17 -0.53
N LEU A 427 15.83 1.65 0.51
CA LEU A 427 16.85 2.34 1.29
C LEU A 427 18.23 1.84 0.88
N GLN A 428 19.12 2.74 0.55
CA GLN A 428 20.54 2.47 0.33
C GLN A 428 21.37 2.95 1.52
N GLU A 429 22.44 2.24 1.83
CA GLU A 429 23.44 2.68 2.81
C GLU A 429 24.02 4.07 2.46
N ALA A 430 24.27 4.90 3.47
CA ALA A 430 24.87 6.21 3.25
C ALA A 430 26.32 6.04 2.73
N PRO A 431 26.78 6.89 1.79
CA PRO A 431 28.08 6.72 1.13
C PRO A 431 29.26 6.76 2.10
N GLU A 432 29.11 7.46 3.23
CA GLU A 432 30.09 7.56 4.31
C GLU A 432 30.39 6.22 5.01
N PHE A 433 29.47 5.25 4.97
CA PHE A 433 29.62 3.94 5.59
C PHE A 433 29.93 2.81 4.60
N VAL A 434 30.13 3.15 3.33
CA VAL A 434 30.47 2.16 2.30
C VAL A 434 31.99 1.95 2.32
N PRO A 435 32.48 0.74 2.65
CA PRO A 435 33.90 0.43 2.59
C PRO A 435 34.41 0.54 1.15
N HIS A 436 35.64 1.03 1.01
CA HIS A 436 36.28 1.20 -0.28
C HIS A 436 36.35 -0.14 -1.04
N GLY A 437 35.96 -0.12 -2.31
CA GLY A 437 36.04 -1.28 -3.21
C GLY A 437 34.78 -2.15 -3.28
N GLU A 438 33.76 -1.90 -2.45
CA GLU A 438 32.48 -2.61 -2.54
C GLU A 438 31.32 -1.72 -3.02
N MET A 439 30.32 -2.34 -3.65
CA MET A 439 29.08 -1.65 -4.03
C MET A 439 28.17 -1.43 -2.81
N PRO A 440 27.53 -0.26 -2.65
CA PRO A 440 26.59 -0.01 -1.56
C PRO A 440 25.42 -1.00 -1.56
N LYS A 441 25.05 -1.47 -0.37
CA LYS A 441 23.91 -2.37 -0.18
C LYS A 441 22.61 -1.56 -0.08
N HIS A 442 21.50 -2.20 -0.45
CA HIS A 442 20.17 -1.63 -0.31
C HIS A 442 19.18 -2.65 0.27
N ILE A 443 18.13 -2.16 0.90
CA ILE A 443 17.05 -2.95 1.49
C ILE A 443 15.69 -2.37 1.15
N GLN A 444 14.69 -3.24 1.10
CA GLN A 444 13.30 -2.85 0.89
C GLN A 444 12.63 -2.48 2.21
N LEU A 445 11.95 -1.33 2.22
CA LEU A 445 11.14 -0.85 3.33
C LEU A 445 9.65 -1.00 2.99
N TYR A 446 8.85 -1.31 4.00
CA TYR A 446 7.39 -1.34 3.94
C TYR A 446 6.83 -0.25 4.86
N CYS A 447 6.10 0.71 4.29
CA CYS A 447 5.45 1.80 5.01
C CYS A 447 3.93 1.62 4.92
N ASP A 448 3.22 1.77 6.04
CA ASP A 448 1.76 1.67 6.14
C ASP A 448 1.11 2.98 6.62
N ARG A 449 -0.15 3.20 6.20
CA ARG A 449 -1.00 4.31 6.66
C ARG A 449 -0.31 5.68 6.54
N ASN A 450 -0.07 6.38 7.64
CA ASN A 450 0.43 7.76 7.68
C ASN A 450 1.93 7.89 7.37
N LEU A 451 2.63 6.77 7.18
CA LEU A 451 4.04 6.73 6.76
C LEU A 451 4.21 6.78 5.23
N VAL A 452 3.13 6.61 4.47
CA VAL A 452 3.12 6.70 3.01
C VAL A 452 3.39 8.15 2.58
N ASP A 453 4.16 8.32 1.49
CA ASP A 453 4.54 9.60 0.88
C ASP A 453 5.25 10.60 1.83
N ARG A 454 5.75 10.13 2.98
CA ARG A 454 6.57 10.93 3.89
C ARG A 454 7.98 11.16 3.36
N ALA A 455 8.57 10.14 2.73
CA ALA A 455 9.97 10.16 2.30
C ALA A 455 10.08 10.06 0.78
N MET A 456 10.82 10.99 0.18
CA MET A 456 11.07 11.03 -1.26
C MET A 456 12.44 10.44 -1.61
N PRO A 457 12.62 9.89 -2.83
CA PRO A 457 13.93 9.52 -3.33
C PRO A 457 14.92 10.70 -3.25
N GLY A 458 16.12 10.46 -2.71
CA GLY A 458 17.16 11.47 -2.44
C GLY A 458 17.26 11.89 -0.98
N ASN A 459 16.25 11.62 -0.15
CA ASN A 459 16.26 11.98 1.27
C ASN A 459 17.11 10.99 2.09
N LYS A 460 17.95 11.53 2.98
CA LYS A 460 18.60 10.77 4.06
C LYS A 460 17.56 10.64 5.17
N ILE A 461 17.30 9.41 5.57
CA ILE A 461 16.29 9.11 6.58
C ILE A 461 16.91 8.26 7.69
N THR A 462 16.48 8.56 8.90
CA THR A 462 16.64 7.72 10.07
C THR A 462 15.32 7.01 10.32
N LEU A 463 15.31 5.68 10.22
CA LEU A 463 14.08 4.91 10.42
C LEU A 463 14.19 3.96 11.61
N VAL A 464 13.06 3.77 12.26
CA VAL A 464 12.83 2.73 13.26
C VAL A 464 11.85 1.73 12.67
N GLY A 465 12.22 0.45 12.69
CA GLY A 465 11.41 -0.59 12.07
C GLY A 465 11.70 -1.98 12.61
N ILE A 466 10.91 -2.93 12.15
CA ILE A 466 11.05 -4.35 12.47
C ILE A 466 11.73 -5.01 11.29
N TYR A 467 12.85 -5.70 11.52
CA TYR A 467 13.52 -6.47 10.48
C TYR A 467 12.76 -7.78 10.23
N CYS A 468 12.08 -7.89 9.09
CA CYS A 468 11.19 -8.99 8.77
C CYS A 468 11.70 -9.81 7.58
N ILE A 469 11.24 -11.05 7.49
CA ILE A 469 11.45 -11.90 6.32
C ILE A 469 10.17 -11.99 5.49
N LYS A 470 10.30 -11.89 4.18
CA LYS A 470 9.18 -12.11 3.27
C LYS A 470 8.88 -13.61 3.24
N ARG A 471 7.71 -14.01 3.74
CA ARG A 471 7.19 -15.36 3.51
C ARG A 471 6.75 -15.44 2.06
N ASN A 472 7.56 -16.10 1.24
CA ASN A 472 7.10 -16.52 -0.07
C ASN A 472 6.06 -17.62 0.15
N VAL A 473 4.78 -17.26 0.06
CA VAL A 473 3.75 -18.25 -0.27
C VAL A 473 4.19 -18.81 -1.61
N ALA A 474 4.56 -20.08 -1.64
CA ALA A 474 5.05 -20.73 -2.83
C ALA A 474 3.99 -20.64 -3.93
N MET A 475 4.05 -19.60 -4.76
CA MET A 475 3.46 -19.64 -6.09
C MET A 475 4.11 -20.83 -6.78
N GLY A 476 3.24 -21.71 -7.28
CA GLY A 476 3.55 -23.07 -7.71
C GLY A 476 4.73 -23.18 -8.67
N LYS A 477 5.09 -24.43 -8.97
CA LYS A 477 6.07 -24.79 -10.00
C LYS A 477 5.80 -23.97 -11.27
N MET A 478 6.63 -22.95 -11.50
CA MET A 478 6.68 -22.21 -12.74
C MET A 478 8.09 -22.44 -13.28
N ASN A 479 8.13 -23.25 -14.34
CA ASN A 479 9.19 -23.54 -15.29
C ASN A 479 10.64 -23.28 -14.85
N GLY A 480 11.33 -24.37 -14.49
CA GLY A 480 12.64 -24.74 -15.05
C GLY A 480 13.87 -23.85 -14.79
N LYS A 481 13.76 -22.72 -14.07
CA LYS A 481 14.92 -22.02 -13.52
C LYS A 481 15.11 -22.46 -12.08
N GLU A 482 16.28 -23.02 -11.77
CA GLU A 482 16.71 -23.37 -10.42
C GLU A 482 16.31 -22.25 -9.45
N LYS A 483 15.24 -22.49 -8.68
CA LYS A 483 14.86 -21.59 -7.61
C LYS A 483 15.92 -21.75 -6.53
N SER A 484 16.50 -20.61 -6.13
CA SER A 484 17.28 -20.37 -4.93
C SER A 484 17.18 -21.49 -3.89
N SER A 485 18.36 -21.98 -3.47
CA SER A 485 18.60 -22.87 -2.32
C SER A 485 17.45 -22.92 -1.30
N VAL A 486 17.05 -24.14 -0.94
CA VAL A 486 16.03 -24.45 0.09
C VAL A 486 16.30 -23.59 1.33
N GLY A 487 15.33 -22.76 1.71
CA GLY A 487 15.41 -21.93 2.93
C GLY A 487 15.86 -20.48 2.70
N THR A 488 16.31 -20.09 1.51
CA THR A 488 16.65 -18.68 1.25
C THR A 488 15.37 -17.82 1.19
N ARG A 489 15.35 -16.71 1.94
CA ARG A 489 14.24 -15.75 2.01
C ARG A 489 14.76 -14.32 1.86
N GLN A 490 13.94 -13.46 1.26
CA GLN A 490 14.28 -12.05 1.09
C GLN A 490 13.89 -11.27 2.35
N PRO A 491 14.81 -10.51 2.95
CA PRO A 491 14.48 -9.63 4.06
C PRO A 491 13.85 -8.32 3.58
N TYR A 492 13.09 -7.70 4.48
CA TYR A 492 12.58 -6.33 4.33
C TYR A 492 12.40 -5.71 5.72
N VAL A 493 12.39 -4.40 5.82
CA VAL A 493 12.11 -3.71 7.09
C VAL A 493 10.68 -3.18 7.06
N ARG A 494 9.86 -3.58 8.03
CA ARG A 494 8.56 -2.93 8.28
C ARG A 494 8.82 -1.66 9.08
N VAL A 495 8.50 -0.52 8.51
CA VAL A 495 8.76 0.77 9.12
C VAL A 495 7.67 1.09 10.14
N LEU A 496 8.09 1.59 11.30
CA LEU A 496 7.21 2.03 12.39
C LEU A 496 7.34 3.55 12.60
N GLY A 497 8.53 4.10 12.39
CA GLY A 497 8.77 5.54 12.46
C GLY A 497 9.84 5.96 11.44
N ILE A 498 9.66 7.14 10.86
CA ILE A 498 10.60 7.76 9.93
C ILE A 498 10.89 9.18 10.43
N ARG A 499 12.18 9.50 10.57
CA ARG A 499 12.69 10.86 10.67
C ARG A 499 13.50 11.16 9.42
N ILE A 500 13.29 12.33 8.85
CA ILE A 500 14.06 12.82 7.72
C ILE A 500 15.18 13.67 8.30
N ASP A 501 16.42 13.35 7.96
CA ASP A 501 17.55 14.17 8.39
C ASP A 501 17.55 15.44 7.53
N THR A 502 17.24 16.56 8.18
CA THR A 502 17.23 17.91 7.60
C THR A 502 18.63 18.54 7.55
N ASP A 503 19.64 17.87 8.10
CA ASP A 503 21.02 18.35 8.10
C ASP A 503 21.58 18.34 6.68
N GLY A 504 21.62 19.52 6.06
CA GLY A 504 22.23 19.75 4.75
C GLY A 504 21.48 20.79 3.91
N VAL A 505 22.25 21.62 3.21
CA VAL A 505 21.74 22.62 2.27
C VAL A 505 21.02 21.91 1.11
N GLY A 506 19.75 22.22 0.87
CA GLY A 506 19.01 21.78 -0.32
C GLY A 506 17.92 20.71 -0.12
N ARG A 507 17.38 20.52 1.08
CA ARG A 507 16.25 19.59 1.30
C ARG A 507 14.94 20.30 1.60
N SER A 508 13.99 20.15 0.69
CA SER A 508 12.68 20.82 0.65
C SER A 508 11.62 20.24 1.60
N SER A 509 11.97 19.73 2.78
CA SER A 509 10.93 19.52 3.79
C SER A 509 10.64 20.86 4.44
N ALA A 510 9.44 21.37 4.27
CA ALA A 510 8.91 22.49 5.04
C ALA A 510 8.99 22.17 6.53
N GLN A 511 10.12 22.52 7.17
CA GLN A 511 10.11 22.73 8.60
C GLN A 511 9.17 23.90 8.85
N THR A 512 8.25 23.71 9.79
CA THR A 512 7.59 24.84 10.46
C THR A 512 8.71 25.61 11.15
N LEU A 513 9.15 26.71 10.53
CA LEU A 513 10.03 27.68 11.15
C LEU A 513 9.40 28.12 12.47
N THR A 514 10.20 28.14 13.52
CA THR A 514 9.75 28.67 14.79
C THR A 514 9.69 30.20 14.71
N THR A 515 8.78 30.82 15.46
CA THR A 515 8.69 32.29 15.51
C THR A 515 10.00 32.94 15.96
N ALA A 516 10.79 32.24 16.78
CA ALA A 516 12.11 32.68 17.21
C ALA A 516 13.13 32.71 16.05
N GLU A 517 13.15 31.68 15.20
CA GLU A 517 13.99 31.66 13.99
C GLU A 517 13.55 32.74 12.99
N GLU A 518 12.25 32.96 12.83
CA GLU A 518 11.73 34.04 12.00
C GLU A 518 12.17 35.42 12.50
N GLU A 519 12.10 35.67 13.82
CA GLU A 519 12.59 36.90 14.44
C GLU A 519 14.10 37.08 14.25
N GLU A 520 14.88 36.01 14.31
CA GLU A 520 16.32 36.05 14.05
C GLU A 520 16.61 36.40 12.58
N PHE A 521 15.90 35.80 11.62
CA PHE A 521 16.05 36.15 10.20
C PHE A 521 15.63 37.60 9.93
N VAL A 522 14.55 38.08 10.55
CA VAL A 522 14.13 39.48 10.43
C VAL A 522 15.20 40.39 11.04
N ARG A 523 15.70 40.08 12.23
CA ARG A 523 16.77 40.87 12.86
C ARG A 523 18.04 40.90 12.02
N PHE A 524 18.43 39.75 11.47
CA PHE A 524 19.58 39.64 10.59
C PHE A 524 19.37 40.50 9.35
N SER A 525 18.20 40.44 8.69
CA SER A 525 17.90 41.24 7.49
C SER A 525 17.96 42.76 7.71
N HIS A 526 17.73 43.23 8.94
CA HIS A 526 17.82 44.66 9.30
C HIS A 526 19.23 45.12 9.66
N SER A 527 20.20 44.21 9.82
CA SER A 527 21.59 44.61 10.07
C SER A 527 22.19 45.30 8.83
N SER A 528 23.06 46.31 9.02
CA SER A 528 23.66 47.05 7.90
C SER A 528 24.66 46.20 7.10
N ASP A 529 25.27 45.19 7.75
CA ASP A 529 26.43 44.46 7.25
C ASP A 529 26.06 43.05 6.77
N VAL A 530 24.77 42.80 6.47
CA VAL A 530 24.26 41.49 6.02
C VAL A 530 25.06 40.96 4.84
N TYR A 531 25.25 41.80 3.83
CA TYR A 531 25.90 41.40 2.58
C TYR A 531 27.36 41.00 2.79
N GLU A 532 28.10 41.75 3.60
CA GLU A 532 29.51 41.45 3.89
C GLU A 532 29.64 40.22 4.79
N THR A 533 28.73 40.06 5.74
CA THR A 533 28.68 38.88 6.63
C THR A 533 28.43 37.59 5.84
N ILE A 534 27.51 37.62 4.88
CA ILE A 534 27.25 36.49 3.98
C ILE A 534 28.46 36.24 3.07
N ALA A 535 29.02 37.28 2.44
CA ALA A 535 30.18 37.11 1.57
C ALA A 535 31.41 36.53 2.30
N ASN A 536 31.60 36.89 3.57
CA ASN A 536 32.69 36.37 4.40
C ASN A 536 32.42 34.94 4.91
N SER A 537 31.16 34.51 5.02
CA SER A 537 30.80 33.13 5.39
C SER A 537 31.02 32.14 4.25
N ILE A 538 31.05 32.61 3.00
CA ILE A 538 31.35 31.80 1.82
C ILE A 538 32.85 31.47 1.78
N ALA A 539 33.16 30.18 1.86
CA ALA A 539 34.52 29.63 1.84
C ALA A 539 35.46 30.28 2.88
N PRO A 540 35.24 30.02 4.20
CA PRO A 540 36.04 30.62 5.27
C PRO A 540 37.51 30.16 5.23
N SER A 541 37.79 28.99 4.65
CA SER A 541 39.14 28.43 4.52
C SER A 541 39.98 29.05 3.40
N ILE A 542 39.39 29.83 2.49
CA ILE A 542 40.09 30.43 1.35
C ILE A 542 40.30 31.92 1.63
N TYR A 543 41.56 32.33 1.69
CA TYR A 543 41.94 33.74 1.81
C TYR A 543 41.91 34.47 0.45
N GLY A 544 41.46 35.72 0.45
CA GLY A 544 41.41 36.57 -0.75
C GLY A 544 40.12 36.42 -1.59
N ALA A 545 40.15 36.99 -2.80
CA ALA A 545 39.05 36.95 -3.79
C ALA A 545 37.67 37.40 -3.28
N SER A 546 37.61 38.56 -2.59
CA SER A 546 36.37 39.13 -2.03
C SER A 546 35.28 39.33 -3.07
N ASP A 547 35.64 39.79 -4.27
CA ASP A 547 34.66 40.13 -5.32
C ASP A 547 33.98 38.88 -5.88
N VAL A 548 34.72 37.76 -5.96
CA VAL A 548 34.16 36.46 -6.36
C VAL A 548 33.23 35.93 -5.29
N LYS A 549 33.59 36.05 -4.00
CA LYS A 549 32.71 35.65 -2.89
C LYS A 549 31.44 36.48 -2.83
N LYS A 550 31.55 37.80 -3.04
CA LYS A 550 30.43 38.74 -3.17
C LYS A 550 29.52 38.38 -4.35
N ALA A 551 30.10 37.98 -5.48
CA ALA A 551 29.33 37.53 -6.64
C ALA A 551 28.62 36.18 -6.42
N VAL A 552 29.20 35.26 -5.63
CA VAL A 552 28.57 33.98 -5.28
C VAL A 552 27.46 34.15 -4.24
N ALA A 553 27.52 35.20 -3.42
CA ALA A 553 26.47 35.53 -2.45
C ALA A 553 25.19 36.06 -3.11
N CYS A 554 25.30 36.69 -4.29
CA CYS A 554 24.19 37.15 -5.10
C CYS A 554 23.56 36.00 -5.88
#